data_AF-A0A9D7KR66-F1
#
_entry.id   AF-A0A9D7KR66-F1
#
_cell.length_a   1.000
_cell.length_b   1.000
_cell.length_c   1.000
_cell.angle_alpha   90.00
_cell.angle_beta   90.00
_cell.angle_gamma   90.00
#
_symmetry.space_group_name_H-M   'P 1'
#
loop_
_entity.id
_entity.type
_entity.pdbx_description
1 polymer ?
#
loop_
_entity_poly.entity_id
_entity_poly.type
_entity_poly.pdbx_seq_one_letter_code
_entity_poly.pdbx_strand_id
1 'polypeptide(L)'
;MRNEIILYRPDEIAEHIEVRIDEETVWLNRQQISDLFNRDVKTIGKHINNIFSEGELIEKATVANFATVQNEGGRMVERQVENYNLDMIISVGYRVKSQRGIQFRIWANSILKDYLLKGYAINNRMNRLEDNVETLSKKVTEIDLQISSHLIPTQGVFFEGQVFDAYELASKIIRSAKHQIVLIDNYLDETTFTHLSKKKKGVKVLLFTKNISKQINYLNHACLPLEGIKRIKRFQRLCKQK
;
A
#
# COMPACT_ATOMS: atom_id res chain seq x y z
N MET A 1 -26.78 13.63 -33.65
CA MET A 1 -27.75 12.92 -32.78
C MET A 1 -28.20 13.91 -31.71
N ARG A 2 -29.51 14.10 -31.53
CA ARG A 2 -30.04 14.95 -30.44
C ARG A 2 -30.00 14.12 -29.17
N ASN A 3 -29.10 14.47 -28.26
CA ASN A 3 -29.01 13.79 -26.97
C ASN A 3 -29.98 14.48 -26.01
N GLU A 4 -31.19 13.94 -25.88
CA GLU A 4 -32.17 14.40 -24.90
C GLU A 4 -31.75 13.93 -23.51
N ILE A 5 -31.22 14.82 -22.66
CA ILE A 5 -31.12 14.52 -21.22
C ILE A 5 -32.38 15.04 -20.53
N ILE A 6 -33.10 14.12 -19.89
CA ILE A 6 -34.11 14.45 -18.89
C ILE A 6 -33.36 14.84 -17.61
N LEU A 7 -33.26 16.14 -17.31
CA LEU A 7 -32.68 16.64 -16.07
C LEU A 7 -33.74 17.31 -15.20
N TYR A 8 -33.99 16.63 -14.07
CA TYR A 8 -34.67 17.04 -12.85
C TYR A 8 -36.22 16.99 -12.82
N ARG A 9 -36.77 15.96 -12.16
CA ARG A 9 -38.16 15.94 -11.65
C ARG A 9 -38.19 15.49 -10.19
N PRO A 10 -38.73 16.30 -9.26
CA PRO A 10 -39.30 15.74 -8.07
C PRO A 10 -40.63 15.07 -8.41
N ASP A 11 -41.61 15.75 -9.05
CA ASP A 11 -42.90 15.07 -9.27
C ASP A 11 -43.74 15.43 -10.52
N GLU A 12 -43.60 16.55 -11.26
CA GLU A 12 -44.67 16.85 -12.27
C GLU A 12 -44.35 17.83 -13.42
N ILE A 13 -43.09 18.12 -13.75
CA ILE A 13 -42.80 19.13 -14.79
C ILE A 13 -42.57 18.47 -16.15
N ALA A 14 -43.57 18.61 -17.02
CA ALA A 14 -43.61 18.17 -18.42
C ALA A 14 -42.91 19.14 -19.40
N GLU A 15 -41.85 19.82 -18.97
CA GLU A 15 -41.02 20.65 -19.86
C GLU A 15 -39.73 19.89 -20.18
N HIS A 16 -39.62 19.38 -21.40
CA HIS A 16 -38.41 18.76 -21.90
C HIS A 16 -37.46 19.88 -22.33
N ILE A 17 -36.42 20.15 -21.55
CA ILE A 17 -35.35 21.06 -21.98
C ILE A 17 -34.41 20.23 -22.85
N GLU A 18 -34.34 20.55 -24.14
CA GLU A 18 -33.32 19.97 -25.02
C GLU A 18 -31.94 20.45 -24.56
N VAL A 19 -31.07 19.53 -24.20
CA VAL A 19 -29.73 19.85 -23.69
C VAL A 19 -28.68 19.46 -24.73
N ARG A 20 -27.67 20.31 -24.93
CA ARG A 20 -26.49 19.92 -25.71
C ARG A 20 -25.44 19.36 -24.76
N ILE A 21 -25.00 18.13 -25.00
CA ILE A 21 -23.85 17.53 -24.33
C ILE A 21 -22.66 17.62 -25.27
N ASP A 22 -21.56 18.13 -24.77
CA ASP A 22 -20.27 18.10 -25.47
C ASP A 22 -19.14 18.02 -24.43
N GLU A 23 -18.07 17.28 -24.74
CA GLU A 23 -16.90 17.11 -23.85
C GLU A 23 -17.24 16.81 -22.38
N GLU A 24 -18.19 15.90 -22.13
CA GLU A 24 -18.68 15.51 -20.79
C GLU A 24 -19.34 16.63 -19.96
N THR A 25 -19.63 17.78 -20.57
CA THR A 25 -20.34 18.89 -19.92
C THR A 25 -21.66 19.21 -20.61
N VAL A 26 -22.52 19.92 -19.88
CA VAL A 26 -23.84 20.34 -20.31
C VAL A 26 -23.78 21.80 -20.75
N TRP A 27 -24.27 22.07 -21.95
CA TRP A 27 -24.34 23.40 -22.53
C TRP A 27 -25.79 23.85 -22.68
N LEU A 28 -26.12 25.01 -22.12
CA LEU A 28 -27.43 25.64 -22.25
C LEU A 28 -27.30 27.10 -22.69
N ASN A 29 -28.21 27.54 -23.56
CA ASN A 29 -28.35 28.96 -23.88
C ASN A 29 -29.15 29.71 -22.79
N ARG A 30 -29.18 31.05 -22.87
CA ARG A 30 -29.87 31.89 -21.87
C ARG A 30 -31.37 31.60 -21.75
N GLN A 31 -32.02 31.20 -22.84
CA GLN A 31 -33.44 30.86 -22.84
C GLN A 31 -33.67 29.55 -22.08
N GLN A 32 -32.87 28.53 -22.35
CA GLN A 32 -32.96 27.24 -21.67
C GLN A 32 -32.67 27.36 -20.16
N ILE A 33 -31.72 28.21 -19.75
CA ILE A 33 -31.45 28.48 -18.33
C ILE A 33 -32.63 29.23 -17.68
N SER A 34 -33.25 30.16 -18.42
CA SER A 34 -34.48 30.84 -18.01
C SER A 34 -35.61 29.85 -17.76
N ASP A 35 -35.81 28.91 -18.68
CA ASP A 35 -36.83 27.88 -18.57
C ASP A 35 -36.49 26.94 -17.39
N LEU A 36 -35.25 26.46 -17.28
CA LEU A 36 -34.78 25.59 -16.20
C LEU A 36 -35.09 26.16 -14.80
N PHE A 37 -34.82 27.44 -14.58
CA PHE A 37 -35.04 28.08 -13.28
C PHE A 37 -36.37 28.85 -13.17
N ASN A 38 -37.20 28.81 -14.21
CA ASN A 38 -38.45 29.56 -14.33
C ASN A 38 -38.26 31.05 -13.98
N ARG A 39 -37.39 31.72 -14.72
CA ARG A 39 -37.04 33.13 -14.54
C ARG A 39 -36.75 33.83 -15.85
N ASP A 40 -37.13 35.10 -15.95
CA ASP A 40 -36.88 35.93 -17.12
C ASP A 40 -35.43 35.89 -17.61
N VAL A 41 -35.25 35.73 -18.92
CA VAL A 41 -33.95 35.75 -19.62
C VAL A 41 -33.11 36.98 -19.28
N LYS A 42 -33.75 38.12 -19.02
CA LYS A 42 -33.08 39.36 -18.57
C LYS A 42 -32.47 39.21 -17.18
N THR A 43 -33.18 38.56 -16.26
CA THR A 43 -32.71 38.27 -14.91
C THR A 43 -31.54 37.28 -14.94
N ILE A 44 -31.66 36.23 -15.76
CA ILE A 44 -30.55 35.29 -16.00
C ILE A 44 -29.32 36.01 -16.55
N GLY A 45 -29.49 36.87 -17.56
CA GLY A 45 -28.40 37.68 -18.11
C GLY A 45 -27.73 38.58 -17.08
N LYS A 46 -28.51 39.18 -16.17
CA LYS A 46 -27.95 39.97 -15.07
C LYS A 46 -27.09 39.10 -14.15
N HIS A 47 -27.54 37.89 -13.80
CA HIS A 47 -26.74 36.98 -12.97
C HIS A 47 -25.45 36.56 -13.67
N ILE A 48 -25.49 36.21 -14.95
CA ILE A 48 -24.31 35.87 -15.75
C ILE A 48 -23.29 37.01 -15.77
N ASN A 49 -23.74 38.24 -16.07
CA ASN A 49 -22.86 39.40 -16.08
C ASN A 49 -22.24 39.66 -14.71
N ASN A 50 -23.03 39.50 -13.64
CA ASN A 50 -22.54 39.67 -12.28
C ASN A 50 -21.46 38.62 -11.95
N ILE A 51 -21.68 37.34 -12.30
CA ILE A 51 -20.72 36.24 -12.10
C ILE A 51 -19.37 36.56 -12.75
N PHE A 52 -19.39 37.08 -13.98
CA PHE A 52 -18.16 37.52 -14.65
C PHE A 52 -17.53 38.75 -13.99
N SER A 53 -18.34 39.75 -13.62
CA SER A 53 -17.83 40.97 -12.96
C SER A 53 -17.23 40.72 -11.58
N GLU A 54 -17.74 39.72 -10.86
CA GLU A 54 -17.25 39.28 -9.56
C GLU A 54 -16.02 38.37 -9.69
N GLY A 55 -15.66 37.94 -10.90
CA GLY A 55 -14.54 37.05 -11.15
C GLY A 55 -14.77 35.61 -10.69
N GLU A 56 -16.02 35.20 -10.47
CA GLU A 56 -16.34 33.82 -10.06
C GLU A 56 -16.02 32.82 -11.18
N LEU A 57 -16.26 33.20 -12.44
CA LEU A 57 -15.98 32.39 -13.62
C LEU A 57 -15.27 33.20 -14.70
N ILE A 58 -14.51 32.51 -15.55
CA ILE A 58 -13.80 33.11 -16.69
C ILE A 58 -14.61 32.85 -17.95
N GLU A 59 -15.05 33.92 -18.62
CA GLU A 59 -15.90 33.87 -19.81
C GLU A 59 -15.36 32.93 -20.90
N LYS A 60 -14.06 32.98 -21.19
CA LYS A 60 -13.41 32.12 -22.19
C LYS A 60 -13.49 30.61 -21.90
N ALA A 61 -13.66 30.23 -20.63
CA ALA A 61 -13.75 28.84 -20.22
C ALA A 61 -15.20 28.34 -20.13
N THR A 62 -16.15 29.25 -19.90
CA THR A 62 -17.54 28.89 -19.58
C THR A 62 -18.54 29.24 -20.67
N VAL A 63 -18.12 29.94 -21.74
CA VAL A 63 -18.98 30.36 -22.87
C VAL A 63 -18.48 29.75 -24.17
N ALA A 64 -19.39 29.14 -24.92
CA ALA A 64 -19.15 28.67 -26.27
C ALA A 64 -20.24 29.20 -27.22
N ASN A 65 -19.84 29.61 -28.41
CA ASN A 65 -20.75 30.03 -29.47
C ASN A 65 -21.09 28.84 -30.36
N PHE A 66 -22.37 28.54 -30.47
CA PHE A 66 -22.85 27.48 -31.34
C PHE A 66 -23.73 28.03 -32.46
N ALA A 67 -23.44 27.59 -33.68
CA ALA A 67 -24.28 27.84 -34.84
C ALA A 67 -25.68 27.24 -34.63
N THR A 68 -26.70 28.09 -34.75
CA THR A 68 -28.10 27.69 -34.75
C THR A 68 -28.75 28.25 -36.01
N VAL A 69 -29.31 27.36 -36.83
CA VAL A 69 -30.06 27.73 -38.03
C VAL A 69 -31.52 27.94 -37.65
N GLN A 70 -32.04 29.14 -37.89
CA GLN A 70 -33.45 29.48 -37.67
C GLN A 70 -34.10 29.85 -39.01
N ASN A 71 -35.38 29.51 -39.16
CA ASN A 71 -36.16 29.89 -40.34
C ASN A 71 -36.90 31.20 -40.04
N GLU A 72 -36.44 32.31 -40.61
CA GLU A 72 -37.06 33.62 -40.48
C GLU A 72 -37.65 34.04 -41.83
N GLY A 73 -38.98 34.11 -41.92
CA GLY A 73 -39.67 34.58 -43.14
C GLY A 73 -39.38 33.75 -44.39
N GLY A 74 -39.12 32.45 -44.26
CA GLY A 74 -38.82 31.54 -45.37
C GLY A 74 -37.35 31.47 -45.76
N ARG A 75 -36.45 32.16 -45.04
CA ARG A 75 -34.99 32.08 -45.23
C ARG A 75 -34.35 31.38 -44.04
N MET A 76 -33.44 30.45 -44.33
CA MET A 76 -32.58 29.86 -43.30
C MET A 76 -31.46 30.85 -42.97
N VAL A 77 -31.45 31.34 -41.74
CA VAL A 77 -30.44 32.26 -41.22
C VAL A 77 -29.66 31.55 -40.12
N GLU A 78 -28.35 31.50 -40.26
CA GLU A 78 -27.45 30.98 -39.24
C GLU A 78 -27.06 32.10 -38.27
N ARG A 79 -27.30 31.88 -36.97
CA ARG A 79 -26.84 32.77 -35.90
C ARG A 79 -25.93 32.01 -34.96
N GLN A 80 -24.87 32.69 -34.50
CA GLN A 80 -24.05 32.21 -33.40
C GLN A 80 -24.77 32.55 -32.09
N VAL A 81 -25.10 31.53 -31.31
CA VAL A 81 -25.79 31.68 -30.02
C VAL A 81 -24.84 31.28 -28.91
N GLU A 82 -24.69 32.17 -27.93
CA GLU A 82 -23.93 31.90 -26.70
C GLU A 82 -24.61 30.80 -25.88
N ASN A 83 -23.82 29.80 -25.52
CA ASN A 83 -24.19 28.75 -24.60
C ASN A 83 -23.20 28.72 -23.44
N TYR A 84 -23.70 28.33 -22.28
CA TYR A 84 -22.97 28.33 -21.04
C TYR A 84 -22.86 26.91 -20.51
N ASN A 85 -21.68 26.58 -19.98
CA ASN A 85 -21.37 25.26 -19.46
C ASN A 85 -22.06 25.00 -18.11
N LEU A 86 -21.86 23.79 -17.58
CA LEU A 86 -22.43 23.35 -16.30
C LEU A 86 -22.05 24.27 -15.13
N ASP A 87 -20.81 24.77 -15.07
CA ASP A 87 -20.36 25.65 -13.98
C ASP A 87 -21.20 26.93 -13.91
N MET A 88 -21.42 27.56 -15.06
CA MET A 88 -22.29 28.75 -15.12
C MET A 88 -23.73 28.42 -14.71
N ILE A 89 -24.27 27.28 -15.13
CA ILE A 89 -25.62 26.84 -14.76
C ILE A 89 -25.73 26.67 -13.24
N ILE A 90 -24.72 26.06 -12.61
CA ILE A 90 -24.65 25.90 -11.16
C ILE A 90 -24.59 27.26 -10.46
N SER A 91 -23.65 28.13 -10.86
CA SER A 91 -23.50 29.47 -10.26
C SER A 91 -24.78 30.30 -10.37
N VAL A 92 -25.45 30.29 -11.53
CA VAL A 92 -26.75 30.93 -11.71
C VAL A 92 -27.81 30.28 -10.81
N GLY A 93 -27.89 28.96 -10.75
CA GLY A 93 -28.86 28.23 -9.93
C GLY A 93 -28.77 28.56 -8.42
N TYR A 94 -27.56 28.80 -7.91
CA TYR A 94 -27.36 29.26 -6.53
C TYR A 94 -27.81 30.72 -6.31
N ARG A 95 -27.71 31.58 -7.32
CA ARG A 95 -28.07 33.02 -7.23
C ARG A 95 -29.56 33.30 -7.55
N VAL A 96 -30.23 32.41 -8.26
CA VAL A 96 -31.63 32.62 -8.66
C VAL A 96 -32.60 32.47 -7.48
N LYS A 97 -33.45 33.50 -7.30
CA LYS A 97 -34.60 33.48 -6.40
C LYS A 97 -35.87 33.00 -7.12
N SER A 98 -36.07 31.69 -7.19
CA SER A 98 -37.29 31.04 -7.69
C SER A 98 -37.55 29.73 -6.94
N GLN A 99 -38.76 29.16 -7.05
CA GLN A 99 -39.07 27.84 -6.47
C GLN A 99 -38.19 26.74 -7.07
N ARG A 100 -37.98 26.76 -8.40
CA ARG A 100 -37.05 25.83 -9.09
C ARG A 100 -35.61 26.00 -8.58
N GLY A 101 -35.16 27.24 -8.35
CA GLY A 101 -33.84 27.51 -7.75
C GLY A 101 -33.71 27.00 -6.30
N ILE A 102 -34.78 27.08 -5.50
CA ILE A 102 -34.79 26.49 -4.14
C ILE A 102 -34.66 24.97 -4.22
N GLN A 103 -35.44 24.30 -5.07
CA GLN A 103 -35.36 22.84 -5.26
C GLN A 103 -33.98 22.41 -5.75
N PHE A 104 -33.42 23.14 -6.72
CA PHE A 104 -32.06 22.91 -7.20
C PHE A 104 -31.02 22.96 -6.08
N ARG A 105 -31.08 23.97 -5.20
CA ARG A 105 -30.14 24.08 -4.06
C ARG A 105 -30.34 22.99 -3.03
N ILE A 106 -31.58 22.59 -2.73
CA ILE A 106 -31.86 21.48 -1.81
C ILE A 106 -31.22 20.19 -2.34
N TRP A 107 -31.40 19.93 -3.64
CA TRP A 107 -30.82 18.78 -4.32
C TRP A 107 -29.30 18.83 -4.39
N ALA A 108 -28.72 19.93 -4.85
CA ALA A 108 -27.27 20.07 -4.94
C ALA A 108 -26.61 19.88 -3.57
N ASN A 109 -27.23 20.41 -2.51
CA ASN A 109 -26.76 20.20 -1.14
C ASN A 109 -26.92 18.75 -0.66
N SER A 110 -27.98 18.03 -1.04
CA SER A 110 -28.12 16.62 -0.67
C SER A 110 -27.06 15.76 -1.35
N ILE A 111 -26.81 16.00 -2.64
CA ILE A 111 -25.75 15.32 -3.39
C ILE A 111 -24.38 15.61 -2.78
N LEU A 112 -24.06 16.87 -2.49
CA LEU A 112 -22.80 17.24 -1.85
C LEU A 112 -22.63 16.56 -0.49
N LYS A 113 -23.68 16.55 0.35
CA LYS A 113 -23.66 15.86 1.65
C LYS A 113 -23.40 14.37 1.49
N ASP A 114 -24.06 13.71 0.55
CA ASP A 114 -23.88 12.29 0.28
C ASP A 114 -22.44 11.97 -0.14
N TYR A 115 -21.86 12.79 -1.02
CA TYR A 115 -20.46 12.61 -1.43
C TYR A 115 -19.47 12.86 -0.28
N LEU A 116 -19.71 13.86 0.57
CA LEU A 116 -18.87 14.12 1.74
C LEU A 116 -18.94 12.97 2.75
N LEU A 117 -20.14 12.45 3.04
CA LEU A 117 -20.33 11.32 3.96
C LEU A 117 -19.74 10.02 3.41
N LYS A 118 -19.97 9.72 2.13
CA LYS A 118 -19.37 8.56 1.45
C LYS A 118 -17.85 8.69 1.40
N GLY A 119 -17.33 9.88 1.07
CA GLY A 119 -15.90 10.17 1.07
C GLY A 119 -15.26 9.92 2.44
N TYR A 120 -15.89 10.43 3.52
CA TYR A 120 -15.44 10.17 4.88
C TYR A 120 -15.46 8.67 5.23
N ALA A 121 -16.52 7.95 4.88
CA ALA A 121 -16.64 6.51 5.12
C ALA A 121 -15.56 5.71 4.36
N ILE A 122 -15.30 6.06 3.10
CA ILE A 122 -14.26 5.44 2.28
C ILE A 122 -12.88 5.71 2.87
N ASN A 123 -12.59 6.97 3.23
CA ASN A 123 -11.30 7.35 3.79
C ASN A 123 -11.03 6.64 5.13
N ASN A 124 -12.03 6.57 6.00
CA ASN A 124 -11.92 5.82 7.26
C ASN A 124 -11.68 4.33 7.03
N ARG A 125 -12.33 3.74 6.02
CA ARG A 125 -12.07 2.35 5.64
C ARG A 125 -10.66 2.17 5.10
N MET A 126 -10.16 3.11 4.31
CA MET A 126 -8.80 3.08 3.75
C MET A 126 -7.75 3.12 4.86
N ASN A 127 -7.86 4.07 5.79
CA ASN A 127 -6.94 4.17 6.93
C ASN A 127 -6.89 2.86 7.74
N ARG A 128 -8.04 2.25 8.02
CA ARG A 128 -8.09 0.93 8.70
C ARG A 128 -7.43 -0.18 7.91
N LEU A 129 -7.54 -0.15 6.58
CA LEU A 129 -6.88 -1.13 5.72
C LEU A 129 -5.36 -0.91 5.72
N GLU A 130 -4.89 0.33 5.69
CA GLU A 130 -3.47 0.68 5.79
C GLU A 130 -2.87 0.19 7.12
N ASP A 131 -3.54 0.47 8.25
CA ASP A 131 -3.12 0.00 9.58
C ASP A 131 -3.03 -1.53 9.64
N ASN A 132 -4.02 -2.22 9.04
CA ASN A 132 -4.04 -3.68 8.98
C ASN A 132 -2.91 -4.21 8.10
N VAL A 133 -2.63 -3.57 6.96
CA VAL A 133 -1.52 -3.94 6.06
C VAL A 133 -0.18 -3.75 6.75
N GLU A 134 0.01 -2.64 7.48
CA GLU A 134 1.23 -2.40 8.26
C GLU A 134 1.41 -3.48 9.34
N THR A 135 0.33 -3.80 10.05
CA THR A 135 0.33 -4.84 11.09
C THR A 135 0.64 -6.22 10.50
N LEU A 136 0.04 -6.56 9.35
CA LEU A 136 0.32 -7.80 8.63
C LEU A 136 1.77 -7.85 8.17
N SER A 137 2.31 -6.75 7.63
CA SER A 137 3.72 -6.67 7.23
C SER A 137 4.65 -6.93 8.41
N LYS A 138 4.38 -6.35 9.58
CA LYS A 138 5.16 -6.60 10.80
C LYS A 138 5.15 -8.07 11.19
N LYS A 139 3.98 -8.72 11.16
CA LYS A 139 3.83 -10.16 11.46
C LYS A 139 4.55 -11.04 10.42
N VAL A 140 4.49 -10.69 9.14
CA VAL A 140 5.23 -11.41 8.09
C VAL A 140 6.74 -11.32 8.33
N THR A 141 7.26 -10.14 8.68
CA THR A 141 8.68 -9.97 9.04
C THR A 141 9.05 -10.80 10.27
N GLU A 142 8.19 -10.85 11.28
CA GLU A 142 8.41 -11.69 12.46
C GLU A 142 8.46 -13.19 12.11
N ILE A 143 7.56 -13.65 11.24
CA ILE A 143 7.56 -15.02 10.73
C ILE A 143 8.84 -15.29 9.94
N ASP A 144 9.30 -14.37 9.09
CA ASP A 144 10.55 -14.51 8.34
C ASP A 144 11.77 -14.64 9.27
N LEU A 145 11.81 -13.88 10.36
CA LEU A 145 12.81 -14.02 11.42
C LEU A 145 12.74 -15.38 12.12
N GLN A 146 11.53 -15.88 12.39
CA GLN A 146 11.33 -17.19 13.01
C GLN A 146 11.68 -18.35 12.06
N ILE A 147 11.35 -18.26 10.77
CA ILE A 147 11.74 -19.24 9.77
C ILE A 147 13.27 -19.20 9.60
N SER A 148 13.87 -18.02 9.55
CA SER A 148 15.33 -17.88 9.49
C SER A 148 16.05 -18.46 10.72
N SER A 149 15.40 -18.48 11.88
CA SER A 149 15.96 -19.13 13.08
C SER A 149 15.69 -20.64 13.15
N HIS A 150 14.62 -21.14 12.54
CA HIS A 150 14.31 -22.58 12.43
C HIS A 150 14.96 -23.25 11.22
N LEU A 151 15.35 -22.50 10.20
CA LEU A 151 16.26 -22.93 9.15
C LEU A 151 17.64 -23.08 9.79
N ILE A 152 18.04 -24.34 9.98
CA ILE A 152 19.28 -24.83 10.60
C ILE A 152 20.31 -23.72 10.77
N PRO A 153 20.59 -23.30 12.02
CA PRO A 153 21.58 -22.26 12.23
C PRO A 153 22.92 -22.80 11.73
N THR A 154 23.46 -22.16 10.68
CA THR A 154 24.86 -22.38 10.26
C THR A 154 25.84 -21.99 11.37
N GLN A 155 25.36 -21.23 12.36
CA GLN A 155 26.01 -20.96 13.63
C GLN A 155 25.58 -22.07 14.61
N GLY A 156 26.42 -23.08 14.87
CA GLY A 156 26.09 -24.28 15.66
C GLY A 156 25.62 -24.05 17.11
N VAL A 157 24.45 -23.45 17.26
CA VAL A 157 23.70 -23.16 18.49
C VAL A 157 22.44 -24.00 18.42
N PHE A 158 22.27 -24.91 19.38
CA PHE A 158 21.19 -25.88 19.41
C PHE A 158 20.37 -25.69 20.68
N PHE A 159 19.04 -25.83 20.56
CA PHE A 159 18.11 -25.81 21.69
C PHE A 159 17.98 -27.19 22.34
N GLU A 160 17.46 -27.23 23.56
CA GLU A 160 17.23 -28.48 24.30
C GLU A 160 16.32 -29.43 23.50
N GLY A 161 16.77 -30.67 23.27
CA GLY A 161 16.08 -31.67 22.45
C GLY A 161 16.58 -31.80 21.00
N GLN A 162 17.35 -30.84 20.46
CA GLN A 162 17.95 -30.91 19.11
C GLN A 162 19.23 -31.77 19.04
N VAL A 163 19.20 -32.94 19.68
CA VAL A 163 20.38 -33.82 19.82
C VAL A 163 20.82 -34.40 18.47
N PHE A 164 19.87 -34.77 17.61
CA PHE A 164 20.17 -35.34 16.29
C PHE A 164 20.82 -34.32 15.34
N ASP A 165 20.33 -33.08 15.32
CA ASP A 165 20.87 -32.01 14.48
C ASP A 165 22.29 -31.62 14.91
N ALA A 166 22.51 -31.51 16.24
CA ALA A 166 23.82 -31.28 16.82
C ALA A 166 24.81 -32.40 16.45
N TYR A 167 24.34 -33.66 16.53
CA TYR A 167 25.12 -34.82 16.15
C TYR A 167 25.46 -34.86 14.65
N GLU A 168 24.52 -34.48 13.79
CA GLU A 168 24.74 -34.41 12.34
C GLU A 168 25.77 -33.32 11.99
N LEU A 169 25.64 -32.12 12.58
CA LEU A 169 26.59 -31.03 12.37
C LEU A 169 28.00 -31.43 12.82
N ALA A 170 28.13 -31.95 14.05
CA ALA A 170 29.41 -32.44 14.56
C ALA A 170 29.99 -33.55 13.67
N SER A 171 29.14 -34.46 13.16
CA SER A 171 29.56 -35.49 12.19
C SER A 171 30.06 -34.89 10.88
N LYS A 172 29.44 -33.82 10.37
CA LYS A 172 29.88 -33.11 9.16
C LYS A 172 31.24 -32.44 9.38
N ILE A 173 31.44 -31.78 10.53
CA ILE A 173 32.70 -31.13 10.91
C ILE A 173 33.84 -32.16 11.03
N ILE A 174 33.60 -33.28 11.72
CA ILE A 174 34.60 -34.35 11.88
C ILE A 174 35.00 -34.95 10.52
N ARG A 175 34.03 -35.16 9.63
CA ARG A 175 34.27 -35.70 8.27
C ARG A 175 34.99 -34.71 7.34
N SER A 176 34.83 -33.40 7.55
CA SER A 176 35.45 -32.37 6.72
C SER A 176 36.93 -32.11 7.09
N ALA A 177 37.36 -32.49 8.29
CA ALA A 177 38.74 -32.32 8.76
C ALA A 177 39.74 -33.03 7.84
N LYS A 178 40.80 -32.30 7.43
CA LYS A 178 41.85 -32.81 6.53
C LYS A 178 43.16 -33.17 7.23
N HIS A 179 43.51 -32.50 8.34
CA HIS A 179 44.85 -32.60 8.94
C HIS A 179 44.80 -33.01 10.41
N GLN A 180 44.07 -32.26 11.26
CA GLN A 180 44.02 -32.50 12.69
C GLN A 180 42.66 -32.06 13.27
N ILE A 181 42.18 -32.79 14.28
CA ILE A 181 41.05 -32.42 15.13
C ILE A 181 41.61 -32.21 16.54
N VAL A 182 41.28 -31.07 17.15
CA VAL A 182 41.61 -30.78 18.55
C VAL A 182 40.29 -30.73 19.31
N LEU A 183 40.09 -31.68 20.22
CA LEU A 183 38.91 -31.73 21.08
C LEU A 183 39.33 -31.35 22.51
N ILE A 184 38.66 -30.35 23.06
CA ILE A 184 38.85 -29.88 24.43
C ILE A 184 37.52 -30.07 25.13
N ASP A 185 37.43 -31.11 25.95
CA ASP A 185 36.20 -31.44 26.68
C ASP A 185 36.54 -32.13 28.00
N ASN A 186 35.76 -31.83 29.04
CA ASN A 186 35.89 -32.44 30.36
C ASN A 186 34.99 -33.68 30.54
N TYR A 187 34.14 -34.00 29.56
CA TYR A 187 33.17 -35.10 29.60
C TYR A 187 33.35 -36.07 28.43
N LEU A 188 34.58 -36.56 28.23
CA LEU A 188 34.89 -37.55 27.18
C LEU A 188 34.41 -38.94 27.59
N ASP A 189 33.63 -39.57 26.72
CA ASP A 189 33.04 -40.91 26.89
C ASP A 189 33.13 -41.74 25.59
N GLU A 190 32.62 -42.98 25.62
CA GLU A 190 32.61 -43.89 24.48
C GLU A 190 31.85 -43.33 23.26
N THR A 191 30.80 -42.54 23.48
CA THR A 191 30.03 -41.93 22.40
C THR A 191 30.85 -40.89 21.63
N THR A 192 31.66 -40.11 22.35
CA THR A 192 32.60 -39.14 21.78
C THR A 192 33.64 -39.82 20.88
N PHE A 193 34.21 -40.94 21.32
CA PHE A 193 35.17 -41.71 20.52
C PHE A 193 34.52 -42.32 19.27
N THR A 194 33.32 -42.87 19.43
CA THR A 194 32.53 -43.39 18.31
C THR A 194 32.27 -42.30 17.28
N HIS A 195 32.02 -41.07 17.72
CA HIS A 195 31.83 -39.93 16.83
C HIS A 195 33.12 -39.53 16.10
N LEU A 196 34.23 -39.45 16.81
CA LEU A 196 35.55 -39.12 16.26
C LEU A 196 36.07 -40.18 15.28
N SER A 197 35.60 -41.43 15.38
CA SER A 197 35.94 -42.50 14.44
C SER A 197 35.53 -42.19 12.99
N LYS A 198 34.54 -41.31 12.79
CA LYS A 198 34.07 -40.86 11.46
C LYS A 198 35.07 -39.98 10.70
N LYS A 199 36.21 -39.63 11.31
CA LYS A 199 37.28 -38.87 10.66
C LYS A 199 37.90 -39.63 9.47
N LYS A 200 38.48 -38.89 8.53
CA LYS A 200 39.25 -39.51 7.43
C LYS A 200 40.51 -40.21 7.94
N LYS A 201 40.94 -41.28 7.26
CA LYS A 201 42.21 -41.98 7.53
C LYS A 201 43.37 -40.97 7.40
N GLY A 202 44.28 -40.95 8.38
CA GLY A 202 45.41 -40.00 8.42
C GLY A 202 45.18 -38.70 9.21
N VAL A 203 43.95 -38.37 9.57
CA VAL A 203 43.66 -37.19 10.42
C VAL A 203 44.08 -37.47 11.87
N LYS A 204 44.94 -36.63 12.44
CA LYS A 204 45.37 -36.73 13.84
C LYS A 204 44.28 -36.20 14.77
N VAL A 205 44.05 -36.85 15.90
CA VAL A 205 43.12 -36.37 16.93
C VAL A 205 43.93 -36.09 18.19
N LEU A 206 43.79 -34.88 18.72
CA LEU A 206 44.40 -34.44 19.96
C LEU A 206 43.29 -34.18 20.97
N LEU A 207 43.33 -34.90 22.09
CA LEU A 207 42.32 -34.83 23.14
C LEU A 207 42.91 -34.12 24.36
N PHE A 208 42.21 -33.09 24.82
CA PHE A 208 42.52 -32.37 26.03
C PHE A 208 41.35 -32.46 27.00
N THR A 209 41.55 -33.18 28.10
CA THR A 209 40.58 -33.31 29.19
C THR A 209 41.26 -33.02 30.54
N LYS A 210 40.48 -32.58 31.52
CA LYS A 210 40.96 -32.38 32.89
C LYS A 210 41.09 -33.70 33.64
N ASN A 211 40.21 -34.67 33.36
CA ASN A 211 40.17 -35.96 34.04
C ASN A 211 40.47 -37.09 33.04
N ILE A 212 41.57 -37.81 33.26
CA ILE A 212 41.92 -39.00 32.47
C ILE A 212 41.25 -40.21 33.13
N SER A 213 40.17 -40.72 32.52
CA SER A 213 39.52 -41.95 32.98
C SER A 213 40.33 -43.19 32.57
N LYS A 214 40.14 -44.32 33.27
CA LYS A 214 40.87 -45.58 32.97
C LYS A 214 40.69 -46.07 31.53
N GLN A 215 39.55 -45.78 30.89
CA GLN A 215 39.24 -46.14 29.50
C GLN A 215 40.10 -45.36 28.49
N ILE A 216 40.48 -44.12 28.80
CA ILE A 216 41.30 -43.27 27.91
C ILE A 216 42.75 -43.79 27.81
N ASN A 217 43.27 -44.41 28.88
CA ASN A 217 44.63 -44.96 28.91
C ASN A 217 44.85 -46.17 28.00
N TYR A 218 43.78 -46.89 27.60
CA TYR A 218 43.90 -48.06 26.70
C TYR A 218 43.95 -47.68 25.22
N LEU A 219 43.63 -46.43 24.87
CA LEU A 219 43.64 -45.95 23.50
C LEU A 219 45.01 -45.33 23.20
N ASN A 220 45.74 -45.87 22.20
CA ASN A 220 47.02 -45.36 21.68
C ASN A 220 46.92 -43.98 20.99
N HIS A 221 46.13 -43.07 21.55
CA HIS A 221 46.01 -41.68 21.13
C HIS A 221 46.71 -40.80 22.17
N ALA A 222 47.48 -39.80 21.71
CA ALA A 222 48.17 -38.86 22.58
C ALA A 222 47.16 -38.00 23.34
N CYS A 223 46.73 -38.46 24.51
CA CYS A 223 45.87 -37.72 25.43
C CYS A 223 46.77 -36.88 26.34
N LEU A 224 46.58 -35.56 26.34
CA LEU A 224 47.41 -34.64 27.11
C LEU A 224 46.58 -33.97 28.21
N PRO A 225 47.08 -33.91 29.46
CA PRO A 225 46.39 -33.20 30.53
C PRO A 225 46.34 -31.70 30.25
N LEU A 226 45.21 -31.06 30.55
CA LEU A 226 44.96 -29.63 30.32
C LEU A 226 45.91 -28.69 31.09
N GLU A 227 46.63 -29.18 32.10
CA GLU A 227 47.49 -28.39 32.98
C GLU A 227 48.68 -27.72 32.26
N GLY A 228 49.04 -28.16 31.05
CA GLY A 228 50.20 -27.64 30.30
C GLY A 228 49.92 -26.51 29.30
N ILE A 229 48.67 -26.13 29.02
CA ILE A 229 48.37 -25.22 27.89
C ILE A 229 48.35 -23.74 28.33
N LYS A 230 49.52 -23.12 28.52
CA LYS A 230 49.64 -21.67 28.77
C LYS A 230 49.19 -20.78 27.59
N ARG A 231 48.97 -21.32 26.38
CA ARG A 231 48.74 -20.54 25.14
C ARG A 231 47.27 -20.27 24.77
N ILE A 232 46.28 -20.98 25.34
CA ILE A 232 44.86 -20.79 24.99
C ILE A 232 44.26 -19.51 25.61
N LYS A 233 44.83 -18.99 26.71
CA LYS A 233 44.41 -17.71 27.30
C LYS A 233 44.52 -16.52 26.34
N ARG A 234 45.30 -16.62 25.26
CA ARG A 234 45.42 -15.57 24.24
C ARG A 234 44.28 -15.59 23.21
N PHE A 235 43.65 -16.75 22.96
CA PHE A 235 42.55 -16.86 21.98
C PHE A 235 41.20 -16.42 22.59
N GLN A 236 40.94 -16.74 23.87
CA GLN A 236 39.74 -16.24 24.57
C GLN A 236 39.71 -14.72 24.78
N ARG A 237 40.87 -14.04 24.82
CA ARG A 237 40.92 -12.57 24.90
C ARG A 237 40.57 -11.89 23.57
N LEU A 238 40.83 -12.52 22.43
CA LEU A 238 40.54 -11.96 21.10
C LEU A 238 39.04 -12.02 20.75
N CYS A 239 38.28 -12.98 21.30
CA CYS A 239 36.82 -13.06 21.09
C CYS A 239 35.99 -12.19 22.05
N LYS A 240 36.61 -11.53 23.04
CA LYS A 240 35.93 -10.59 23.97
C LYS A 240 36.10 -9.11 23.59
N GLN A 241 36.74 -8.82 22.45
CA GLN A 241 36.97 -7.44 21.96
C GLN A 241 36.35 -7.18 20.57
N LYS A 242 35.27 -7.86 20.23
CA LYS A 242 34.35 -7.44 19.15
C LYS A 242 32.93 -7.43 19.67
#